data_AF-A0A6S6Y2W4-F1
#
_entry.id   AF-A0A6S6Y2W4-F1
#
_cell.length_a   1.000
_cell.length_b   1.000
_cell.length_c   1.000
_cell.angle_alpha   90.00
_cell.angle_beta   90.00
_cell.angle_gamma   90.00
#
_symmetry.space_group_name_H-M   'P 1'
#
loop_
_entity.id
_entity.type
_entity.pdbx_description
1 polymer ?
#
loop_
_entity_poly.entity_id
_entity_poly.type
_entity_poly.pdbx_seq_one_letter_code
_entity_poly.pdbx_strand_id
1 'polypeptide(L)'
;MDEMAVMERFAFYRGLNEEEAQPYFTLVRDAIAQIEEARRKDIPGGETLLCAAAAALANWQASLLNGGGSFSAGEVRMQSGCGATEKALWEQAKRAASPFLQDHFYFGRIL
;
A
#
# COMPACT_ATOMS: atom_id res chain seq x y z
N MET A 1 -3.43 5.52 13.55
CA MET A 1 -2.59 6.23 12.56
C MET A 1 -3.24 7.53 12.15
N ASP A 2 -2.44 8.53 11.78
CA ASP A 2 -2.91 9.81 11.24
C ASP A 2 -3.14 9.70 9.72
N GLU A 3 -4.38 9.89 9.29
CA GLU A 3 -4.81 9.79 7.89
C GLU A 3 -4.11 10.82 6.99
N MET A 4 -3.92 12.04 7.46
CA MET A 4 -3.21 13.08 6.70
C MET A 4 -1.74 12.67 6.49
N ALA A 5 -1.09 12.17 7.54
CA ALA A 5 0.31 11.73 7.46
C ALA A 5 0.53 10.49 6.55
N VAL A 6 -0.51 9.68 6.33
CA VAL A 6 -0.47 8.58 5.35
C VAL A 6 -0.72 9.11 3.95
N MET A 7 -1.67 10.03 3.79
CA MET A 7 -1.97 10.67 2.50
C MET A 7 -0.76 11.44 1.95
N GLU A 8 -0.09 12.26 2.77
CA GLU A 8 1.11 12.99 2.37
C GLU A 8 2.24 12.05 1.90
N ARG A 9 2.45 10.94 2.61
CA ARG A 9 3.44 9.92 2.23
C ARG A 9 3.06 9.23 0.91
N PHE A 10 1.77 8.92 0.74
CA PHE A 10 1.27 8.33 -0.49
C PHE A 10 1.48 9.27 -1.69
N ALA A 11 1.14 10.55 -1.54
CA ALA A 11 1.36 11.57 -2.56
C ALA A 11 2.85 11.68 -2.91
N PHE A 12 3.72 11.69 -1.89
CA PHE A 12 5.18 11.68 -2.07
C PHE A 12 5.67 10.46 -2.86
N TYR A 13 5.20 9.24 -2.55
CA TYR A 13 5.60 8.02 -3.27
C TYR A 13 5.20 8.02 -4.74
N ARG A 14 4.11 8.73 -5.08
CA ARG A 14 3.57 8.80 -6.44
C ARG A 14 3.98 10.07 -7.19
N GLY A 15 4.66 11.00 -6.53
CA GLY A 15 4.99 12.30 -7.10
C GLY A 15 3.75 13.15 -7.40
N LEU A 16 2.68 12.98 -6.63
CA LEU A 16 1.42 13.72 -6.81
C LEU A 16 1.41 14.98 -5.94
N ASN A 17 0.73 16.02 -6.42
CA ASN A 17 0.33 17.14 -5.59
C ASN A 17 -0.97 16.83 -4.80
N GLU A 18 -1.40 17.76 -3.96
CA GLU A 18 -2.58 17.57 -3.09
C GLU A 18 -3.89 17.36 -3.86
N GLU A 19 -4.09 18.10 -4.97
CA GLU A 19 -5.28 17.97 -5.82
C GLU A 19 -5.30 16.62 -6.55
N GLU A 20 -4.14 16.17 -7.03
CA GLU A 20 -3.98 14.88 -7.71
C GLU A 20 -4.11 13.68 -6.75
N ALA A 21 -3.86 13.89 -5.46
CA ALA A 21 -3.98 12.87 -4.42
C ALA A 21 -5.42 12.69 -3.92
N GLN A 22 -6.28 13.71 -4.00
CA GLN A 22 -7.68 13.65 -3.54
C GLN A 22 -8.46 12.42 -4.01
N PRO A 23 -8.39 11.99 -5.30
CA PRO A 23 -9.13 10.81 -5.77
C PRO A 23 -8.75 9.50 -5.06
N TYR A 24 -7.57 9.44 -4.45
CA TYR A 24 -7.06 8.25 -3.78
C TYR A 24 -7.41 8.21 -2.29
N PHE A 25 -8.19 9.17 -1.77
CA PHE A 25 -8.53 9.25 -0.34
C PHE A 25 -9.18 7.96 0.18
N THR A 26 -10.17 7.44 -0.54
CA THR A 26 -10.81 6.17 -0.17
C THR A 26 -9.81 5.02 -0.16
N LEU A 27 -8.91 4.96 -1.13
CA LEU A 27 -7.89 3.90 -1.21
C LEU A 27 -6.91 3.96 -0.05
N VAL A 28 -6.45 5.18 0.30
CA VAL A 28 -5.58 5.41 1.46
C VAL A 28 -6.27 5.00 2.76
N ARG A 29 -7.55 5.35 2.92
CA ARG A 29 -8.35 4.97 4.09
C ARG A 29 -8.54 3.46 4.22
N ASP A 30 -8.75 2.77 3.10
CA ASP A 30 -8.87 1.31 3.08
C ASP A 30 -7.54 0.62 3.42
N ALA A 31 -6.42 1.17 2.95
CA ALA A 31 -5.09 0.68 3.33
C ALA A 31 -4.79 0.92 4.81
N ILE A 32 -5.20 2.07 5.38
CA ILE A 32 -5.13 2.35 6.81
C ILE A 32 -5.90 1.30 7.60
N ALA A 33 -7.14 1.01 7.22
CA ALA A 33 -7.98 0.02 7.89
C ALA A 33 -7.33 -1.38 7.89
N GLN A 34 -6.74 -1.79 6.76
CA GLN A 34 -6.02 -3.08 6.67
C GLN A 34 -4.82 -3.15 7.61
N ILE A 35 -4.05 -2.08 7.73
CA ILE A 35 -2.89 -2.03 8.64
C ILE A 35 -3.32 -1.98 10.11
N GLU A 36 -4.39 -1.25 10.45
CA GLU A 36 -4.93 -1.23 11.82
C GLU A 36 -5.55 -2.57 12.23
N GLU A 37 -6.20 -3.29 11.31
CA GLU A 37 -6.68 -4.65 11.56
C GLU A 37 -5.52 -5.61 11.86
N ALA A 38 -4.45 -5.50 11.08
CA ALA A 38 -3.23 -6.25 11.28
C ALA A 38 -2.37 -5.74 12.44
N ARG A 39 -2.74 -4.65 13.13
CA ARG A 39 -1.93 -4.07 14.20
C ARG A 39 -1.96 -4.93 15.46
N ARG A 40 -0.80 -5.07 16.10
CA ARG A 40 -0.69 -5.63 17.45
C ARG A 40 -1.19 -4.62 18.48
N LYS A 41 -2.17 -5.03 19.29
CA LYS A 41 -2.75 -4.19 20.35
C LYS A 41 -1.89 -4.14 21.62
N ASP A 42 -0.98 -5.09 21.76
CA ASP A 42 -0.11 -5.28 22.93
C ASP A 42 1.23 -4.53 22.83
N ILE A 43 1.57 -4.00 21.65
CA ILE A 43 2.81 -3.25 21.43
C ILE A 43 2.48 -1.77 21.16
N PRO A 44 2.84 -0.85 22.08
CA PRO A 44 2.68 0.57 21.85
C PRO A 44 3.73 1.10 20.85
N GLY A 45 3.41 2.22 20.20
CA GLY A 45 4.30 2.89 19.25
C GLY A 45 4.18 2.36 17.82
N GLY A 46 5.23 2.59 17.03
CA GLY A 46 5.31 2.14 15.64
C GLY A 46 4.53 2.98 14.62
N GLU A 47 3.85 4.07 15.04
CA GLU A 47 2.99 4.88 14.18
C GLU A 47 3.68 5.31 12.87
N THR A 48 4.93 5.78 12.93
CA THR A 48 5.67 6.17 11.72
C THR A 48 5.87 5.02 10.74
N LEU A 49 6.16 3.82 11.23
CA LEU A 49 6.38 2.62 10.41
C LEU A 49 5.06 2.07 9.88
N LEU A 50 4.01 2.08 10.70
CA LEU A 50 2.67 1.68 10.30
C LEU A 50 2.10 2.64 9.24
N CYS A 51 2.25 3.95 9.41
CA CYS A 51 1.87 4.94 8.41
C CYS A 51 2.63 4.75 7.08
N ALA A 52 3.93 4.46 7.15
CA ALA A 52 4.73 4.16 5.96
C ALA A 52 4.26 2.88 5.25
N ALA A 53 3.88 1.85 6.01
CA ALA A 53 3.32 0.61 5.50
C ALA A 53 1.96 0.84 4.83
N ALA A 54 1.05 1.60 5.45
CA ALA A 54 -0.25 1.94 4.88
C ALA A 54 -0.11 2.73 3.56
N ALA A 55 0.79 3.72 3.52
CA ALA A 55 1.05 4.50 2.31
C ALA A 55 1.65 3.63 1.18
N ALA A 56 2.56 2.71 1.52
CA ALA A 56 3.16 1.80 0.53
C ALA A 56 2.15 0.78 0.00
N LEU A 57 1.26 0.28 0.86
CA LEU A 57 0.14 -0.61 0.48
C LEU A 57 -0.81 0.10 -0.49
N ALA A 58 -1.25 1.30 -0.16
CA ALA A 58 -2.10 2.12 -1.04
C ALA A 58 -1.41 2.40 -2.38
N ASN A 59 -0.10 2.70 -2.37
CA ASN A 59 0.66 2.94 -3.60
C ASN A 59 0.73 1.70 -4.50
N TRP A 60 1.00 0.53 -3.92
CA TRP A 60 0.99 -0.72 -4.66
C TRP A 60 -0.40 -1.03 -5.22
N GLN A 61 -1.47 -0.89 -4.42
CA GLN A 61 -2.85 -1.07 -4.88
C GLN A 61 -3.21 -0.09 -6.01
N ALA A 62 -2.82 1.18 -5.91
CA ALA A 62 -3.02 2.17 -6.98
C ALA A 62 -2.28 1.80 -8.26
N SER A 63 -1.06 1.25 -8.16
CA SER A 63 -0.30 0.78 -9.33
C SER A 63 -1.01 -0.38 -10.06
N LEU A 64 -1.67 -1.27 -9.30
CA LEU A 64 -2.46 -2.37 -9.87
C LEU A 64 -3.72 -1.87 -10.59
N LEU A 65 -4.39 -0.87 -10.03
CA LEU A 65 -5.58 -0.25 -10.63
C LEU A 65 -5.24 0.49 -11.94
N ASN A 66 -4.10 1.20 -11.97
CA ASN A 66 -3.66 1.93 -13.16
C ASN A 66 -3.05 1.01 -14.24
N GLY A 67 -2.47 -0.13 -13.85
CA GLY A 67 -1.94 -1.14 -14.77
C GLY A 67 -3.00 -1.88 -15.60
N GLY A 68 -4.28 -1.79 -15.23
CA GLY A 68 -5.40 -2.38 -15.97
C GLY A 68 -5.89 -1.56 -17.19
N GLY A 69 -5.33 -0.36 -17.42
CA GLY A 69 -5.89 0.66 -18.32
C GLY A 69 -5.01 1.03 -19.52
N SER A 70 -4.52 0.06 -20.29
CA SER A 70 -4.11 0.29 -21.69
C SER A 70 -4.28 -0.99 -22.50
N PHE A 71 -5.46 -1.17 -23.06
CA PHE A 71 -5.75 -2.21 -24.03
C PHE A 71 -5.83 -1.56 -25.42
N SER A 72 -4.68 -1.24 -26.02
CA SER A 72 -4.62 -1.01 -27.47
C SER A 72 -4.39 -2.35 -28.16
N ALA A 73 -5.42 -2.83 -28.85
CA ALA A 73 -5.36 -3.99 -29.73
C ALA A 73 -4.34 -3.72 -30.85
N GLY A 74 -3.12 -4.26 -30.72
CA GLY A 74 -2.12 -4.14 -31.77
C GLY A 74 -0.74 -4.68 -31.42
N GLU A 75 -0.27 -4.53 -30.18
CA GLU A 75 1.10 -4.94 -29.84
C GLU A 75 1.23 -5.21 -28.34
N VAL A 76 0.85 -6.40 -27.90
CA VAL A 76 1.04 -6.81 -26.50
C VAL A 76 2.45 -7.35 -26.33
N ARG A 77 3.42 -6.45 -26.21
CA ARG A 77 4.54 -6.71 -25.28
C ARG A 77 3.98 -6.46 -23.88
N MET A 78 3.60 -7.51 -23.17
CA MET A 78 3.39 -7.40 -21.72
C MET A 78 4.66 -6.79 -21.12
N GLN A 79 4.61 -5.52 -20.71
CA GLN A 79 5.64 -4.96 -19.84
C GLN A 79 5.41 -5.60 -18.47
N SER A 80 6.17 -6.65 -18.19
CA SER A 80 6.19 -7.43 -16.94
C SER A 80 6.63 -6.63 -15.71
N GLY A 81 6.38 -5.32 -15.65
CA GLY A 81 6.96 -4.39 -14.67
C GLY A 81 5.99 -3.42 -14.00
N CYS A 82 4.69 -3.44 -14.31
CA CYS A 82 3.74 -2.55 -13.64
C CYS A 82 3.57 -2.97 -12.16
N GLY A 83 3.96 -2.10 -11.22
CA GLY A 83 3.80 -2.34 -9.78
C GLY A 83 4.92 -3.16 -9.11
N ALA A 84 5.98 -3.57 -9.83
CA ALA A 84 7.06 -4.37 -9.23
C ALA A 84 7.88 -3.58 -8.20
N THR A 85 8.14 -2.32 -8.49
CA THR A 85 8.80 -1.34 -7.61
C THR A 85 7.94 -0.99 -6.40
N GLU A 86 6.65 -0.78 -6.61
CA GLU A 86 5.68 -0.42 -5.59
C GLU A 86 5.40 -1.61 -4.66
N LYS A 87 5.38 -2.83 -5.22
CA LYS A 87 5.33 -4.06 -4.43
C LYS A 87 6.59 -4.24 -3.58
N ALA A 88 7.77 -3.98 -4.14
CA ALA A 88 9.02 -4.05 -3.38
C ALA A 88 9.04 -3.02 -2.23
N LEU A 89 8.55 -1.81 -2.48
CA LEU A 89 8.38 -0.78 -1.45
C LEU A 89 7.41 -1.23 -0.35
N TRP A 90 6.27 -1.84 -0.73
CA TRP A 90 5.32 -2.43 0.21
C TRP A 90 5.97 -3.52 1.06
N GLU A 91 6.66 -4.49 0.47
CA GLU A 91 7.33 -5.58 1.20
C GLU A 91 8.40 -5.03 2.16
N GLN A 92 9.15 -4.01 1.75
CA GLN A 92 10.14 -3.36 2.62
C GLN A 92 9.46 -2.64 3.79
N ALA A 93 8.40 -1.86 3.53
CA ALA A 93 7.67 -1.13 4.57
C ALA A 93 6.98 -2.10 5.55
N LYS A 94 6.36 -3.16 5.03
CA LYS A 94 5.77 -4.25 5.83
C LYS A 94 6.82 -4.92 6.71
N ARG A 95 8.01 -5.23 6.17
CA ARG A 95 9.11 -5.83 6.93
C ARG A 95 9.61 -4.91 8.03
N ALA A 96 9.67 -3.60 7.79
CA ALA A 96 10.04 -2.63 8.81
C ALA A 96 8.97 -2.48 9.91
N ALA A 97 7.69 -2.57 9.52
CA ALA A 97 6.55 -2.52 10.44
C ALA A 97 6.27 -3.86 11.15
N SER A 98 6.94 -4.96 10.78
CA SER A 98 6.63 -6.30 11.27
C SER A 98 6.59 -6.47 12.80
N PRO A 99 7.41 -5.75 13.62
CA PRO A 99 7.30 -5.85 15.07
C PRO A 99 5.93 -5.39 15.61
N PHE A 100 5.24 -4.51 14.87
CA PHE A 100 3.96 -3.90 15.24
C PHE A 100 2.76 -4.55 14.56
N LEU A 101 3.00 -5.50 13.65
CA LEU A 101 1.96 -6.21 12.92
C LEU A 101 1.79 -7.62 13.49
N GLN A 102 0.57 -8.12 13.44
CA GLN A 102 0.26 -9.51 13.68
C GLN A 102 0.85 -10.32 12.55
N ASP A 103 1.47 -11.44 12.90
CA ASP A 103 1.96 -12.40 11.92
C ASP A 103 0.73 -13.10 11.31
N HIS A 104 0.15 -12.53 10.25
CA HIS A 104 -0.89 -13.19 9.47
C HIS A 104 -0.25 -14.30 8.64
N PHE A 105 0.11 -15.42 9.29
CA PHE A 105 0.28 -16.69 8.62
C PHE A 105 -1.10 -17.20 8.20
N TYR A 106 -1.54 -16.84 6.99
CA TYR A 106 -2.56 -17.63 6.31
C TYR A 106 -1.91 -18.94 5.87
N PHE A 107 -1.87 -19.94 6.75
CA PHE A 107 -1.90 -21.31 6.27
C PHE A 107 -3.24 -21.46 5.57
N GLY A 108 -3.23 -21.44 4.23
CA GLY A 108 -4.36 -21.85 3.44
C GLY A 108 -4.77 -23.24 3.91
N ARG A 109 -5.83 -23.29 4.72
CA ARG A 109 -6.46 -24.55 5.09
C ARG A 109 -7.07 -25.09 3.80
N ILE A 110 -6.40 -26.06 3.20
CA ILE A 110 -7.02 -26.94 2.22
C ILE A 110 -8.10 -27.67 3.01
N LEU A 111 -9.34 -27.22 2.85
CA LEU A 111 -10.54 -28.01 3.15
C LEU A 111 -10.93 -28.76 1.87
#